data_AF-A0A973LU72-F1
#
_entry.id   AF-A0A973LU72-F1
#
_cell.length_a   1.000
_cell.length_b   1.000
_cell.length_c   1.000
_cell.angle_alpha   90.00
_cell.angle_beta   90.00
_cell.angle_gamma   90.00
#
_symmetry.space_group_name_H-M   'P 1'
#
loop_
_entity.id
_entity.type
_entity.pdbx_description
1 polymer ?
#
loop_
_entity_poly.entity_id
_entity_poly.type
_entity_poly.pdbx_seq_one_letter_code
_entity_poly.pdbx_strand_id
1 'polypeptide(L)'
;EPAAGGPNARALAMGAPAAIVELGASDAYGIAGSVGGHRGVLAVRDSGGAALLVTDEEMRAAQRDLARQGMWQELSGAAGLAGYRKLGEEFDGPVVCVATSSGFKDLGVGDERFPVRTGLTVADLTS
;
A
#
# COMPACT_ATOMS: atom_id res chain seq x y z
N GLU A 1 1.29 -6.65 -3.71
CA GLU A 1 2.62 -6.07 -4.02
C GLU A 1 2.45 -4.99 -5.09
N PRO A 2 3.34 -4.00 -5.19
CA PRO A 2 3.29 -3.02 -6.28
C PRO A 2 3.40 -3.73 -7.63
N ALA A 3 2.56 -3.31 -8.58
CA ALA A 3 2.60 -3.78 -9.96
C ALA A 3 3.93 -3.46 -10.66
N ALA A 4 4.72 -2.53 -10.10
CA ALA A 4 6.04 -2.17 -10.57
C ALA A 4 7.10 -3.30 -10.49
N GLY A 5 6.87 -4.36 -9.71
CA GLY A 5 7.83 -5.47 -9.64
C GLY A 5 7.20 -6.81 -9.25
N GLY A 6 6.50 -6.86 -8.11
CA GLY A 6 5.76 -8.04 -7.68
C GLY A 6 6.56 -9.35 -7.62
N PRO A 7 7.71 -9.41 -6.91
CA PRO A 7 8.56 -10.59 -6.96
C PRO A 7 7.94 -11.83 -6.27
N ASN A 8 7.08 -11.69 -5.25
CA ASN A 8 6.40 -12.86 -4.69
C ASN A 8 5.34 -13.41 -5.66
N ALA A 9 4.58 -12.53 -6.34
CA ALA A 9 3.68 -12.93 -7.41
C ALA A 9 4.42 -13.68 -8.55
N ARG A 10 5.59 -13.18 -8.96
CA ARG A 10 6.43 -13.86 -9.96
C ARG A 10 6.89 -15.23 -9.48
N ALA A 11 7.37 -15.35 -8.23
CA ALA A 11 7.84 -16.61 -7.67
C ALA A 11 6.72 -17.66 -7.58
N LEU A 12 5.53 -17.24 -7.15
CA LEU A 12 4.34 -18.11 -7.10
C LEU A 12 3.96 -18.62 -8.49
N ALA A 13 3.89 -17.73 -9.49
CA ALA A 13 3.57 -18.10 -10.87
C ALA A 13 4.56 -19.09 -11.49
N MET A 14 5.84 -19.01 -11.10
CA MET A 14 6.89 -19.93 -11.58
C MET A 14 7.00 -21.23 -10.78
N GLY A 15 6.26 -21.39 -9.68
CA GLY A 15 6.50 -22.51 -8.75
C GLY A 15 7.84 -22.42 -8.01
N ALA A 16 8.55 -21.29 -8.08
CA ALA A 16 9.87 -21.09 -7.49
C ALA A 16 9.77 -20.68 -6.00
N PRO A 17 10.81 -20.95 -5.18
CA PRO A 17 10.84 -20.49 -3.80
C PRO A 17 10.99 -18.97 -3.67
N ALA A 18 11.60 -18.31 -4.65
CA ALA A 18 11.80 -16.86 -4.69
C ALA A 18 12.00 -16.42 -6.14
N ALA A 19 11.89 -15.12 -6.40
CA ALA A 19 12.20 -14.53 -7.70
C ALA A 19 12.89 -13.18 -7.53
N ILE A 20 13.70 -12.83 -8.52
CA ILE A 20 14.21 -11.49 -8.73
C ILE A 20 13.51 -10.92 -9.95
N VAL A 21 13.09 -9.67 -9.85
CA VAL A 21 12.38 -8.94 -10.92
C VAL A 21 13.07 -7.61 -11.19
N GLU A 22 12.90 -7.10 -12.40
CA GLU A 22 13.16 -5.69 -12.66
C GLU A 22 12.11 -4.86 -11.92
N LEU A 23 12.55 -3.82 -11.21
CA LEU A 23 11.68 -2.94 -10.44
C LEU A 23 11.46 -1.64 -11.21
N GLY A 24 10.22 -1.40 -11.62
CA GLY A 24 9.76 -0.13 -12.15
C GLY A 24 9.58 0.93 -11.06
N ALA A 25 9.23 2.14 -11.48
CA ALA A 25 8.94 3.24 -10.57
C ALA A 25 7.66 2.95 -9.74
N SER A 26 7.73 3.24 -8.45
CA SER A 26 6.59 3.24 -7.55
C SER A 26 6.88 4.13 -6.34
N ASP A 27 5.88 4.87 -5.89
CA ASP A 27 5.92 5.68 -4.68
C ASP A 27 5.69 4.82 -3.41
N ALA A 28 5.28 3.55 -3.57
CA ALA A 28 5.10 2.60 -2.48
C ALA A 28 6.45 2.03 -2.01
N TYR A 29 7.35 2.93 -1.62
CA TYR A 29 8.77 2.67 -1.39
C TYR A 29 9.03 1.56 -0.35
N GLY A 30 8.15 1.40 0.65
CA GLY A 30 8.29 0.42 1.72
C GLY A 30 8.11 -1.03 1.24
N ILE A 31 7.51 -1.23 0.07
CA ILE A 31 7.27 -2.54 -0.55
C ILE A 31 7.77 -2.61 -2.01
N ALA A 32 8.47 -1.58 -2.49
CA ALA A 32 9.11 -1.53 -3.79
C ALA A 32 10.45 -2.30 -3.75
N GLY A 33 10.37 -3.64 -3.75
CA GLY A 33 11.52 -4.54 -3.72
C GLY A 33 11.66 -5.35 -5.01
N SER A 34 12.90 -5.52 -5.48
CA SER A 34 13.24 -6.38 -6.63
C SER A 34 13.38 -7.86 -6.27
N VAL A 35 13.44 -8.20 -4.98
CA VAL A 35 13.68 -9.57 -4.51
C VAL A 35 12.52 -10.03 -3.63
N GLY A 36 11.94 -11.17 -3.99
CA GLY A 36 10.91 -11.85 -3.22
C GLY A 36 11.54 -12.83 -2.22
N GLY A 37 10.90 -13.03 -1.08
CA GLY A 37 11.45 -13.86 0.00
C GLY A 37 10.82 -15.25 0.02
N HIS A 38 11.64 -16.28 0.24
CA HIS A 38 11.16 -17.67 0.38
C HIS A 38 10.05 -17.83 1.42
N ARG A 39 10.17 -17.12 2.54
CA ARG A 39 9.17 -17.15 3.61
C ARG A 39 7.81 -16.61 3.17
N GLY A 40 7.78 -15.57 2.34
CA GLY A 40 6.52 -15.01 1.83
C GLY A 40 5.82 -15.98 0.89
N VAL A 41 6.59 -16.58 -0.03
CA VAL A 41 6.06 -17.58 -0.97
C VAL A 41 5.54 -18.83 -0.25
N LEU A 42 6.27 -19.33 0.75
CA LEU A 42 5.82 -20.45 1.58
C LEU A 42 4.52 -20.12 2.31
N ALA A 43 4.46 -18.97 2.98
CA ALA A 43 3.28 -18.57 3.75
C ALA A 43 2.01 -18.50 2.87
N VAL A 44 2.13 -17.95 1.65
CA VAL A 44 1.02 -17.87 0.70
C VAL A 44 0.58 -19.27 0.23
N ARG A 45 1.53 -20.18 -0.03
CA ARG A 45 1.21 -21.56 -0.44
C ARG A 45 0.54 -22.36 0.67
N ASP A 46 1.11 -22.32 1.87
CA ASP A 46 0.62 -23.08 3.02
C ASP A 46 -0.77 -22.62 3.45
N SER A 47 -1.10 -21.33 3.25
CA SER A 47 -2.43 -20.78 3.53
C SER A 47 -3.44 -21.00 2.40
N GLY A 48 -3.03 -21.51 1.23
CA GLY A 48 -3.87 -21.55 0.02
C GLY A 48 -4.23 -20.15 -0.51
N GLY A 49 -3.44 -19.13 -0.17
CA GLY A 49 -3.68 -17.75 -0.57
C GLY A 49 -3.12 -17.41 -1.95
N ALA A 50 -3.17 -16.12 -2.29
CA ALA A 50 -2.64 -15.59 -3.54
C ALA A 50 -1.84 -14.30 -3.33
N ALA A 51 -0.96 -13.99 -4.29
CA ALA A 51 -0.34 -12.68 -4.40
C ALA A 51 -1.03 -11.86 -5.48
N LEU A 52 -1.34 -10.60 -5.17
CA LEU A 52 -2.00 -9.67 -6.07
C LEU A 52 -1.11 -8.47 -6.35
N LEU A 53 -1.11 -7.99 -7.60
CA LEU A 53 -0.43 -6.78 -8.02
C LEU A 53 -1.37 -5.59 -7.96
N VAL A 54 -0.94 -4.51 -7.30
CA VAL A 54 -1.69 -3.26 -7.19
C VAL A 54 -0.89 -2.08 -7.72
N THR A 55 -1.53 -1.17 -8.44
CA THR A 55 -0.89 0.05 -8.96
C THR A 55 -0.82 1.12 -7.88
N ASP A 56 0.07 2.10 -8.07
CA ASP A 56 0.13 3.28 -7.20
C ASP A 56 -1.20 4.05 -7.21
N GLU A 57 -1.92 4.09 -8.33
CA GLU A 57 -3.25 4.71 -8.39
C GLU A 57 -4.27 3.99 -7.49
N GLU A 58 -4.30 2.65 -7.53
CA GLU A 58 -5.16 1.83 -6.66
C GLU A 58 -4.79 2.04 -5.18
N MET A 59 -3.49 2.10 -4.87
CA MET A 59 -3.00 2.38 -3.52
C MET A 59 -3.34 3.80 -3.06
N ARG A 60 -3.24 4.81 -3.94
CA ARG A 60 -3.63 6.20 -3.63
C ARG A 60 -5.13 6.33 -3.38
N ALA A 61 -5.95 5.59 -4.13
CA ALA A 61 -7.40 5.53 -3.86
C ALA A 61 -7.69 4.95 -2.48
N ALA A 62 -7.03 3.84 -2.12
CA ALA A 62 -7.14 3.25 -0.78
C ALA A 62 -6.65 4.18 0.33
N GLN A 63 -5.51 4.86 0.12
CA GLN A 63 -4.93 5.82 1.05
C GLN A 63 -5.90 6.98 1.34
N ARG A 64 -6.52 7.56 0.30
CA ARG A 64 -7.53 8.62 0.46
C ARG A 64 -8.72 8.17 1.29
N ASP A 65 -9.15 6.92 1.12
CA ASP A 65 -10.28 6.40 1.87
C ASP A 65 -9.95 6.10 3.33
N LEU A 66 -8.76 5.57 3.60
CA LEU A 66 -8.25 5.47 4.97
C LEU A 66 -8.18 6.85 5.64
N ALA A 67 -7.68 7.87 4.93
CA ALA A 67 -7.62 9.23 5.44
C ALA A 67 -9.01 9.81 5.79
N ARG A 68 -10.04 9.52 4.97
CA ARG A 68 -11.44 9.88 5.26
C ARG A 68 -11.99 9.21 6.53
N GLN A 69 -11.41 8.08 6.92
CA GLN A 69 -11.72 7.38 8.17
C GLN A 69 -10.81 7.80 9.35
N GLY A 70 -9.99 8.84 9.18
CA GLY A 70 -9.06 9.32 10.20
C GLY A 70 -7.74 8.53 10.29
N MET A 71 -7.48 7.64 9.34
CA MET A 71 -6.26 6.83 9.28
C MET A 71 -5.31 7.36 8.22
N TRP A 72 -4.29 8.12 8.63
CA TRP A 72 -3.28 8.61 7.70
C TRP A 72 -2.14 7.59 7.54
N GLN A 73 -2.06 6.95 6.37
CA GLN A 73 -1.02 5.97 6.01
C GLN A 73 -0.11 6.51 4.91
N GLU A 74 1.13 6.02 4.85
CA GLU A 74 1.94 6.17 3.62
C GLU A 74 1.47 5.17 2.56
N LEU A 75 1.92 5.33 1.32
CA LEU A 75 1.33 4.62 0.18
C LEU A 75 1.42 3.09 0.28
N SER A 76 2.54 2.54 0.77
CA SER A 76 2.77 1.10 0.93
C SER A 76 1.79 0.48 1.93
N GLY A 77 1.50 1.18 3.03
CA GLY A 77 0.54 0.79 4.07
C GLY A 77 -0.90 0.73 3.58
N ALA A 78 -1.20 1.35 2.43
CA ALA A 78 -2.52 1.26 1.79
C ALA A 78 -2.67 0.03 0.87
N ALA A 79 -1.59 -0.72 0.60
CA ALA A 79 -1.60 -1.84 -0.34
C ALA A 79 -2.59 -2.96 0.02
N GLY A 80 -2.80 -3.22 1.31
CA GLY A 80 -3.76 -4.24 1.78
C GLY A 80 -5.19 -3.90 1.40
N LEU A 81 -5.62 -2.65 1.66
CA LEU A 81 -6.96 -2.19 1.30
C LEU A 81 -7.14 -2.06 -0.22
N ALA A 82 -6.11 -1.60 -0.94
CA ALA A 82 -6.12 -1.58 -2.39
C ALA A 82 -6.29 -2.98 -2.98
N GLY A 83 -5.58 -3.96 -2.43
CA GLY A 83 -5.67 -5.36 -2.85
C GLY A 83 -7.06 -5.95 -2.58
N TYR A 84 -7.61 -5.74 -1.38
CA TYR A 84 -8.97 -6.19 -1.03
C TYR A 84 -10.02 -5.66 -2.02
N ARG A 85 -9.96 -4.37 -2.36
CA ARG A 85 -10.89 -3.75 -3.31
C ARG A 85 -10.75 -4.27 -4.72
N LYS A 86 -9.52 -4.49 -5.16
CA LYS A 86 -9.23 -5.03 -6.48
C LYS A 86 -9.69 -6.48 -6.63
N LEU A 87 -9.59 -7.26 -5.55
CA LEU A 87 -10.05 -8.64 -5.54
C LEU A 87 -11.56 -8.71 -5.79
N GLY A 88 -12.34 -7.81 -5.17
CA GLY A 88 -13.79 -7.72 -5.39
C GLY A 88 -14.56 -8.96 -4.90
N GLU A 89 -13.93 -9.77 -4.05
CA GLU A 89 -14.53 -10.97 -3.45
C GLU A 89 -15.21 -10.64 -2.12
N GLU A 90 -16.32 -11.32 -1.86
CA GLU A 90 -16.97 -11.33 -0.55
C GLU A 90 -16.37 -12.45 0.31
N PHE A 91 -16.11 -12.15 1.58
CA PHE A 91 -15.57 -13.11 2.54
C PHE A 91 -16.60 -13.40 3.62
N ASP A 92 -16.64 -14.67 4.04
CA ASP A 92 -17.38 -15.08 5.22
C ASP A 92 -16.66 -14.53 6.48
N GLY A 93 -17.11 -13.38 6.96
CA GLY A 93 -16.61 -12.76 8.20
C GLY A 93 -15.68 -11.55 7.98
N PRO A 94 -14.98 -11.10 9.04
CA PRO A 94 -14.22 -9.87 9.00
C PRO A 94 -12.93 -10.02 8.17
N VAL A 95 -12.65 -9.02 7.34
CA VAL A 95 -11.39 -8.88 6.60
C VAL A 95 -10.46 -7.93 7.35
N VAL A 96 -9.19 -8.34 7.53
CA VAL A 96 -8.17 -7.52 8.19
C VAL A 96 -7.15 -7.02 7.16
N CYS A 97 -7.13 -5.71 6.92
CA CYS A 97 -6.08 -5.06 6.14
C CYS A 97 -4.98 -4.56 7.08
N VAL A 98 -3.75 -5.08 6.92
CA VAL A 98 -2.61 -4.68 7.77
C VAL A 98 -1.97 -3.41 7.21
N ALA A 99 -2.04 -2.33 8.00
CA ALA A 99 -1.42 -1.06 7.67
C ALA A 99 -0.07 -0.95 8.39
N THR A 100 1.02 -0.87 7.62
CA THR A 100 2.38 -1.08 8.16
C THR A 100 3.14 0.22 8.46
N SER A 101 2.63 1.38 8.03
CA SER A 101 3.34 2.66 8.19
C SER A 101 2.43 3.88 8.07
N SER A 102 2.67 4.88 8.91
CA SER A 102 1.90 6.13 8.98
C SER A 102 2.24 7.10 7.84
N GLY A 103 1.29 7.98 7.52
CA GLY A 103 1.47 9.01 6.51
C GLY A 103 2.56 10.03 6.80
N PHE A 104 3.04 10.17 8.04
CA PHE A 104 4.23 10.99 8.36
C PHE A 104 5.50 10.57 7.61
N LYS A 105 5.54 9.34 7.09
CA LYS A 105 6.69 8.78 6.34
C LYS A 105 6.44 8.78 4.84
N ASP A 106 5.33 9.35 4.38
CA ASP A 106 5.01 9.38 2.96
C ASP A 106 5.97 10.31 2.20
N LEU A 107 6.12 10.05 0.90
CA LEU A 107 6.97 10.87 0.06
C LEU A 107 6.41 12.30 -0.06
N GLY A 108 7.28 13.30 0.02
CA GLY A 108 6.90 14.71 -0.08
C GLY A 108 6.38 15.35 1.21
N VAL A 109 6.27 14.61 2.31
CA VAL A 109 5.83 15.15 3.60
C VAL A 109 6.85 16.16 4.12
N GLY A 110 6.39 17.40 4.32
CA GLY A 110 7.22 18.51 4.79
C GLY A 110 7.88 19.34 3.67
N ASP A 111 7.69 18.97 2.41
CA ASP A 111 8.22 19.72 1.26
C ASP A 111 7.42 21.02 1.02
N GLU A 112 6.11 20.98 1.28
CA GLU A 112 5.26 22.15 1.18
C GLU A 112 5.35 23.03 2.43
N ARG A 113 5.59 24.33 2.24
CA ARG A 113 5.66 25.32 3.31
C ARG A 113 4.45 26.24 3.23
N PHE A 114 3.69 26.29 4.31
CA PHE A 114 2.60 27.24 4.46
C PHE A 114 3.10 28.45 5.25
N PRO A 115 2.82 29.70 4.79
CA PRO A 115 3.15 30.88 5.58
C PRO A 115 2.37 30.85 6.89
N VAL A 116 3.03 31.26 7.98
CA VAL A 116 2.35 31.41 9.28
C VAL A 116 1.26 32.46 9.12
N ARG A 117 0.00 32.05 9.29
CA ARG A 117 -1.14 32.97 9.33
C ARG A 117 -1.36 33.41 10.77
N THR A 118 -1.25 34.70 11.03
CA THR A 118 -1.58 35.31 12.33
C THR A 118 -3.02 35.80 12.31
N GLY A 119 -3.68 35.81 13.48
CA GLY A 119 -5.03 36.37 13.63
C GLY A 119 -6.17 35.55 13.03
N LEU A 120 -5.97 34.26 12.75
CA LEU A 120 -7.06 33.39 12.30
C LEU A 120 -8.16 33.27 13.35
N THR A 121 -9.41 33.38 12.91
CA THR A 121 -10.61 33.11 13.69
C THR A 121 -11.16 31.73 13.35
N VAL A 122 -12.06 31.19 14.18
CA VAL A 122 -12.76 29.92 13.89
C VAL A 122 -13.57 30.01 12.59
N ALA A 123 -14.11 31.19 12.27
CA ALA A 123 -14.85 31.41 11.03
C ALA A 123 -13.99 31.18 9.77
N ASP A 124 -12.69 31.45 9.86
CA ASP A 124 -11.72 31.27 8.76
C ASP A 124 -11.32 29.81 8.53
N LEU A 125 -11.66 28.89 9.46
CA LEU A 125 -11.34 27.46 9.38
C LEU A 125 -12.52 26.62 8.86
N THR A 126 -13.72 27.21 8.78
CA THR A 126 -14.96 26.50 8.46
C THR A 126 -15.58 26.90 7.11
N SER A 127 -14.94 27.82 6.38
CA SER A 127 -15.31 28.22 5.01
C SER A 127 -14.56 27.41 3.96
#